data_AF-A0A1H9H0R1-F1
#
_entry.id   AF-A0A1H9H0R1-F1
#
_cell.length_a   1.000
_cell.length_b   1.000
_cell.length_c   1.000
_cell.angle_alpha   90.00
_cell.angle_beta   90.00
_cell.angle_gamma   90.00
#
_symmetry.space_group_name_H-M   'P 1'
#
loop_
_entity.id
_entity.type
_entity.pdbx_description
1 polymer ?
#
loop_
_entity_poly.entity_id
_entity_poly.type
_entity_poly.pdbx_seq_one_letter_code
_entity_poly.pdbx_strand_id
1 'polypeptide(L)'
;MTRGATLRSVVLPVVSTTLVTTALAVFLVLALAGSGFGDLPGGFGGVFAGVGVSVMSAIAAARSRRRAAERLPGNLTATQREQVVATARGGPLPADPVVRAEARRLAEQWADARPGSGRVGQVVFLALALVCVVAGALTSPWWWALGGSLAGIVALGARRTARRRAHRERLRETALPPVPAEGVQRLLDVDVVDPDARSGRGLLDLRIRPPWGGGASLSATAVRVDGELVASEWGRNRYLVPPGSTTVSVWIDYLSDYGRATTTVDVPPDGQVVLHYSPPSLTFLDGRIGPSPQRSAGARGLLVGGLAFAVAALLLVVLLP
;
A
#
# COMPACT_ATOMS: atom_id res chain seq x y z
N MET A 1 20.10 0.21 -17.66
CA MET A 1 19.78 0.28 -16.22
C MET A 1 20.83 1.10 -15.51
N THR A 2 20.48 2.29 -15.03
CA THR A 2 21.40 3.27 -14.43
C THR A 2 21.63 2.97 -12.94
N ARG A 3 22.89 2.67 -12.57
CA ARG A 3 23.33 2.33 -11.20
C ARG A 3 23.05 3.39 -10.13
N GLY A 4 22.60 4.60 -10.50
CA GLY A 4 22.35 5.70 -9.56
C GLY A 4 20.96 5.73 -8.90
N ALA A 5 19.95 5.06 -9.46
CA ALA A 5 18.57 5.15 -8.95
C ALA A 5 18.31 4.30 -7.70
N THR A 6 19.08 3.22 -7.51
CA THR A 6 18.89 2.24 -6.42
C THR A 6 19.38 2.73 -5.06
N LEU A 7 20.38 3.61 -4.99
CA LEU A 7 20.92 4.06 -3.70
C LEU A 7 19.92 4.96 -2.97
N ARG A 8 19.32 5.93 -3.66
CA ARG A 8 18.34 6.86 -3.04
C ARG A 8 17.00 6.20 -2.71
N SER A 9 16.53 5.25 -3.52
CA SER A 9 15.23 4.60 -3.30
C SER A 9 15.24 3.59 -2.16
N VAL A 10 16.39 3.00 -1.83
CA VAL A 10 16.53 1.97 -0.78
C VAL A 10 17.14 2.54 0.50
N VAL A 11 18.13 3.43 0.42
CA VAL A 11 18.82 3.95 1.61
C VAL A 11 17.92 4.90 2.40
N LEU A 12 17.16 5.78 1.72
CA LEU A 12 16.37 6.80 2.42
C LEU A 12 15.23 6.19 3.28
N PRO A 13 14.43 5.21 2.79
CA PRO A 13 13.40 4.60 3.62
C PRO A 13 13.99 3.78 4.76
N VAL A 14 15.10 3.06 4.52
CA VAL A 14 15.76 2.24 5.55
C VAL A 14 16.33 3.14 6.65
N VAL A 15 17.07 4.20 6.29
CA VAL A 15 17.60 5.17 7.25
C VAL A 15 16.47 5.86 8.02
N SER A 16 15.40 6.28 7.35
CA SER A 16 14.22 6.88 8.00
C SER A 16 13.58 5.93 9.01
N THR A 17 13.35 4.68 8.63
CA THR A 17 12.68 3.71 9.51
C THR A 17 13.59 3.35 10.68
N THR A 18 14.88 3.13 10.43
CA THR A 18 15.88 2.85 11.47
C THR A 18 16.00 4.02 12.45
N LEU A 19 16.02 5.28 11.99
CA LEU A 19 16.07 6.45 12.86
C LEU A 19 14.82 6.56 13.74
N VAL A 20 13.62 6.36 13.18
CA VAL A 20 12.37 6.42 13.95
C VAL A 20 12.28 5.29 14.97
N THR A 21 12.63 4.06 14.59
CA THR A 21 12.61 2.91 15.51
C THR A 21 13.68 3.03 16.58
N THR A 22 14.87 3.54 16.24
CA THR A 22 15.96 3.81 17.21
C THR A 22 15.53 4.90 18.18
N ALA A 23 14.98 6.02 17.71
CA ALA A 23 14.46 7.07 18.57
C ALA A 23 13.35 6.58 19.51
N LEU A 24 12.44 5.73 19.03
CA LEU A 24 11.38 5.12 19.84
C LEU A 24 11.93 4.17 20.91
N ALA A 25 12.96 3.40 20.57
CA ALA A 25 13.58 2.44 21.48
C ALA A 25 14.44 3.11 22.54
N VAL A 26 15.25 4.10 22.16
CA VAL A 26 15.97 4.96 23.11
C VAL A 26 14.98 5.63 24.05
N PHE A 27 13.86 6.14 23.52
CA PHE A 27 12.79 6.71 24.35
C PHE A 27 12.18 5.70 25.32
N LEU A 28 11.87 4.47 24.88
CA LEU A 28 11.32 3.41 25.74
C LEU A 28 12.30 2.98 26.84
N VAL A 29 13.59 2.88 26.51
CA VAL A 29 14.64 2.56 27.49
C VAL A 29 14.78 3.68 28.52
N LEU A 30 14.83 4.94 28.10
CA LEU A 30 14.85 6.09 29.01
C LEU A 30 13.58 6.17 29.87
N ALA A 31 12.43 5.79 29.33
CA ALA A 31 11.18 5.74 30.07
C ALA A 31 11.11 4.59 31.09
N LEU A 32 11.80 3.47 30.84
CA LEU A 32 11.81 2.29 31.71
C LEU A 32 12.94 2.31 32.75
N ALA A 33 14.04 3.01 32.49
CA ALA A 33 15.23 3.05 33.36
C ALA A 33 15.10 3.92 34.62
N GLY A 34 13.92 4.45 34.94
CA GLY A 34 13.66 5.08 36.25
C GLY A 34 14.36 6.43 36.49
N SER A 35 15.12 6.97 35.52
CA SER A 35 15.61 8.35 35.58
C SER A 35 14.41 9.29 35.66
N GLY A 36 14.29 10.03 36.76
CA GLY A 36 13.12 10.81 37.15
C GLY A 36 12.38 11.44 35.97
N PHE A 37 11.13 11.04 35.79
CA PHE A 37 10.20 11.53 34.77
C PHE A 37 9.93 13.05 34.85
N GLY A 38 10.46 13.73 35.87
CA GLY A 38 10.27 15.15 36.14
C GLY A 38 11.16 16.11 35.33
N ASP A 39 12.34 15.67 34.87
CA ASP A 39 13.35 16.61 34.31
C ASP A 39 13.68 16.40 32.82
N LEU A 40 13.23 15.31 32.21
CA LEU A 40 13.23 15.17 30.75
C LEU A 40 11.90 15.71 30.22
N PRO A 41 11.87 16.65 29.26
CA PRO A 41 10.63 17.13 28.63
C PRO A 41 9.95 15.97 27.91
N GLY A 42 9.14 15.24 28.67
CA GLY A 42 8.53 13.98 28.31
C GLY A 42 7.30 14.22 27.45
N GLY A 43 7.48 14.22 26.14
CA GLY A 43 6.35 14.24 25.21
C GLY A 43 6.62 13.60 23.84
N PHE A 44 7.86 13.20 23.56
CA PHE A 44 8.28 13.05 22.17
C PHE A 44 8.05 11.65 21.56
N GLY A 45 8.13 10.56 22.34
CA GLY A 45 8.07 9.20 21.78
C GLY A 45 6.75 8.84 21.08
N GLY A 46 5.61 9.21 21.65
CA GLY A 46 4.29 8.96 21.05
C GLY A 46 4.03 9.81 19.80
N VAL A 47 4.58 11.02 19.74
CA VAL A 47 4.43 11.94 18.61
C VAL A 47 5.15 11.39 17.38
N PHE A 48 6.36 10.83 17.54
CA PHE A 48 7.11 10.29 16.41
C PHE A 48 6.49 9.03 15.79
N ALA A 49 5.95 8.12 16.61
CA ALA A 49 5.21 6.96 16.12
C ALA A 49 3.93 7.38 15.36
N GLY A 50 3.18 8.35 15.90
CA GLY A 50 1.98 8.88 15.26
C GLY A 50 2.26 9.61 13.94
N VAL A 51 3.34 10.39 13.88
CA VAL A 51 3.80 11.06 12.64
C VAL A 51 4.23 10.03 11.60
N GLY A 52 5.00 9.01 12.00
CA GLY A 52 5.44 7.93 11.12
C GLY A 52 4.27 7.22 10.43
N VAL A 53 3.29 6.75 11.21
CA VAL A 53 2.08 6.08 10.66
C VAL A 53 1.27 7.01 9.76
N SER A 54 1.17 8.29 10.12
CA SER A 54 0.41 9.29 9.35
C SER A 54 1.06 9.59 7.99
N VAL A 55 2.38 9.81 7.99
CA VAL A 55 3.16 10.03 6.76
C VAL A 55 3.09 8.80 5.86
N MET A 56 3.26 7.61 6.44
CA MET A 56 3.18 6.35 5.68
C MET A 56 1.81 6.12 5.07
N SER A 57 0.74 6.38 5.82
CA SER A 57 -0.64 6.29 5.32
C SER A 57 -0.91 7.31 4.20
N ALA A 58 -0.36 8.52 4.31
CA ALA A 58 -0.46 9.55 3.27
C ALA A 58 0.28 9.15 1.99
N ILE A 59 1.49 8.59 2.11
CA ILE A 59 2.27 8.10 0.98
C ILE A 59 1.58 6.91 0.31
N ALA A 60 1.09 5.94 1.09
CA ALA A 60 0.34 4.79 0.59
C ALA A 60 -0.92 5.25 -0.17
N ALA A 61 -1.68 6.19 0.40
CA ALA A 61 -2.87 6.76 -0.23
C ALA A 61 -2.55 7.62 -1.47
N ALA A 62 -1.36 8.23 -1.56
CA ALA A 62 -0.93 8.96 -2.75
C ALA A 62 -0.52 8.00 -3.87
N ARG A 63 0.19 6.92 -3.53
CA ARG A 63 0.59 5.86 -4.48
C ARG A 63 -0.61 5.11 -5.05
N SER A 64 -1.56 4.70 -4.21
CA SER A 64 -2.76 4.01 -4.69
C SER A 64 -3.55 4.85 -5.69
N ARG A 65 -3.65 6.17 -5.46
CA ARG A 65 -4.30 7.10 -6.40
C ARG A 65 -3.56 7.22 -7.73
N ARG A 66 -2.23 7.26 -7.74
CA ARG A 66 -1.45 7.30 -9.00
C ARG A 66 -1.68 6.04 -9.83
N ARG A 67 -1.65 4.87 -9.18
CA ARG A 67 -1.85 3.58 -9.86
C ARG A 67 -3.26 3.43 -10.41
N ALA A 68 -4.26 3.90 -9.68
CA ALA A 68 -5.63 3.89 -10.18
C ALA A 68 -5.80 4.81 -11.41
N ALA A 69 -5.09 5.94 -11.47
CA ALA A 69 -5.05 6.79 -12.65
C ALA A 69 -4.36 6.10 -13.85
N GLU A 70 -3.34 5.27 -13.59
CA GLU A 70 -2.69 4.46 -14.63
C GLU A 70 -3.58 3.34 -15.18
N ARG A 71 -4.63 2.93 -14.44
CA ARG A 71 -5.61 1.92 -14.86
C ARG A 71 -6.76 2.50 -15.70
N LEU A 72 -6.75 3.79 -15.97
CA LEU A 72 -7.80 4.42 -16.78
C LEU A 72 -7.80 3.86 -18.21
N PRO A 73 -8.98 3.71 -18.84
CA PRO A 73 -9.10 3.19 -20.20
C PRO A 73 -8.17 3.88 -21.19
N GLY A 74 -7.55 3.07 -22.08
CA GLY A 74 -6.59 3.54 -23.06
C GLY A 74 -7.14 4.58 -24.04
N ASN A 75 -8.46 4.53 -24.30
CA ASN A 75 -9.18 5.42 -25.22
C ASN A 75 -9.40 6.84 -24.69
N LEU A 76 -9.11 7.13 -23.41
CA LEU A 76 -9.18 8.49 -22.89
C LEU A 76 -7.95 9.31 -23.29
N THR A 77 -8.17 10.51 -23.83
CA THR A 77 -7.11 11.49 -24.09
C THR A 77 -6.42 11.91 -22.78
N ALA A 78 -5.19 12.44 -22.85
CA ALA A 78 -4.44 12.87 -21.67
C ALA A 78 -5.22 13.91 -20.83
N THR A 79 -5.86 14.88 -21.49
CA THR A 79 -6.70 15.90 -20.85
C THR A 79 -7.93 15.29 -20.17
N GLN A 80 -8.61 14.34 -20.82
CA GLN A 80 -9.73 13.62 -20.22
C GLN A 80 -9.29 12.81 -18.99
N ARG A 81 -8.13 12.15 -19.03
CA ARG A 81 -7.59 11.42 -17.86
C ARG A 81 -7.31 12.36 -16.69
N GLU A 82 -6.74 13.53 -16.96
CA GLU A 82 -6.51 14.55 -15.94
C GLU A 82 -7.84 15.05 -15.34
N GLN A 83 -8.84 15.31 -16.18
CA GLN A 83 -10.19 15.68 -15.74
C GLN A 83 -10.84 14.58 -14.89
N VAL A 84 -10.78 13.31 -15.32
CA VAL A 84 -11.25 12.15 -14.55
C VAL A 84 -10.63 12.14 -13.15
N VAL A 85 -9.31 12.28 -13.07
CA VAL A 85 -8.56 12.27 -11.79
C VAL A 85 -8.91 13.49 -10.93
N ALA A 86 -9.04 14.68 -11.53
CA ALA A 86 -9.40 15.91 -10.83
C ALA A 86 -10.82 15.82 -10.25
N THR A 87 -11.80 15.42 -11.06
CA THR A 87 -13.19 15.25 -10.65
C THR A 87 -13.35 14.16 -9.59
N ALA A 88 -12.65 13.03 -9.72
CA ALA A 88 -12.66 11.97 -8.71
C ALA A 88 -12.09 12.43 -7.35
N ARG A 89 -11.23 13.47 -7.34
CA ARG A 89 -10.68 14.08 -6.10
C ARG A 89 -11.60 15.12 -5.45
N GLY A 90 -12.73 15.45 -6.07
CA GLY A 90 -13.62 16.54 -5.64
C GLY A 90 -13.51 17.81 -6.47
N GLY A 91 -12.88 17.74 -7.65
CA GLY A 91 -12.89 18.83 -8.63
C GLY A 91 -14.26 19.02 -9.30
N PRO A 92 -14.41 20.04 -10.17
CA PRO A 92 -15.65 20.32 -10.86
C PRO A 92 -16.12 19.14 -11.73
N LEU A 93 -17.44 19.03 -11.93
CA LEU A 93 -18.03 18.00 -12.78
C LEU A 93 -17.77 18.33 -14.26
N PRO A 94 -17.21 17.41 -15.06
CA PRO A 94 -16.93 17.64 -16.46
C PRO A 94 -18.23 17.59 -17.27
N ALA A 95 -18.27 18.38 -18.35
CA ALA A 95 -19.40 18.42 -19.28
C ALA A 95 -19.55 17.09 -20.05
N ASP A 96 -18.43 16.46 -20.40
CA ASP A 96 -18.38 15.18 -21.11
C ASP A 96 -18.95 14.03 -20.24
N PRO A 97 -20.00 13.32 -20.70
CA PRO A 97 -20.62 12.23 -19.96
C PRO A 97 -19.70 11.01 -19.78
N VAL A 98 -18.78 10.75 -20.72
CA VAL A 98 -17.83 9.62 -20.64
C VAL A 98 -16.81 9.87 -19.53
N VAL A 99 -16.23 11.06 -19.49
CA VAL A 99 -15.31 11.50 -18.42
C VAL A 99 -16.01 11.46 -17.06
N ARG A 100 -17.29 11.84 -17.00
CA ARG A 100 -18.07 11.81 -15.76
C ARG A 100 -18.31 10.38 -15.26
N ALA A 101 -18.67 9.46 -16.16
CA ALA A 101 -18.87 8.05 -15.84
C ALA A 101 -17.58 7.40 -15.31
N GLU A 102 -16.45 7.65 -15.96
CA GLU A 102 -15.13 7.14 -15.53
C GLU A 102 -14.65 7.80 -14.23
N ALA A 103 -14.90 9.10 -14.02
CA ALA A 103 -14.63 9.77 -12.75
C ALA A 103 -15.41 9.16 -11.59
N ARG A 104 -16.67 8.77 -11.81
CA ARG A 104 -17.49 8.08 -10.81
C ARG A 104 -16.93 6.69 -10.50
N ARG A 105 -16.64 5.87 -11.52
CA ARG A 105 -16.01 4.54 -11.34
C ARG A 105 -14.72 4.64 -10.55
N LEU A 106 -13.84 5.59 -10.90
CA LEU A 106 -12.59 5.81 -10.19
C LEU A 106 -12.82 6.26 -8.73
N ALA A 107 -13.80 7.13 -8.49
CA ALA A 107 -14.14 7.60 -7.14
C ALA A 107 -14.74 6.51 -6.25
N GLU A 108 -15.51 5.59 -6.83
CA GLU A 108 -16.04 4.37 -6.19
C GLU A 108 -14.92 3.39 -5.89
N GLN A 109 -14.05 3.08 -6.86
CA GLN A 109 -12.84 2.25 -6.62
C GLN A 109 -11.95 2.81 -5.50
N TRP A 110 -11.76 4.13 -5.42
CA TRP A 110 -11.04 4.76 -4.30
C TRP A 110 -11.79 4.75 -2.97
N ALA A 111 -13.13 4.63 -3.00
CA ALA A 111 -13.92 4.44 -1.80
C ALA A 111 -13.71 3.04 -1.24
N ASP A 112 -13.74 2.03 -2.11
CA ASP A 112 -13.68 0.62 -1.74
C ASP A 112 -12.24 0.19 -1.41
N ALA A 113 -11.24 0.76 -2.10
CA ALA A 113 -9.83 0.55 -1.80
C ALA A 113 -9.37 1.18 -0.46
N ARG A 114 -10.25 1.86 0.29
CA ARG A 114 -9.96 2.20 1.69
C ARG A 114 -10.34 1.00 2.55
N PRO A 115 -9.38 0.21 3.07
CA PRO A 115 -9.70 -0.87 3.98
C PRO A 115 -10.57 -0.34 5.12
N GLY A 116 -11.61 -1.09 5.50
CA GLY A 116 -12.57 -0.75 6.56
C GLY A 116 -11.93 -0.32 7.89
N SER A 117 -10.63 -0.54 8.04
CA SER A 117 -9.72 0.07 9.02
C SER A 117 -9.87 1.59 9.21
N GLY A 118 -10.44 2.33 8.25
CA GLY A 118 -10.59 3.79 8.38
C GLY A 118 -11.41 4.22 9.61
N ARG A 119 -12.46 3.47 9.99
CA ARG A 119 -13.22 3.77 11.21
C ARG A 119 -12.47 3.35 12.47
N VAL A 120 -11.88 2.16 12.46
CA VAL A 120 -11.11 1.63 13.61
C VAL A 120 -9.91 2.53 13.91
N GLY A 121 -9.13 2.90 12.90
CA GLY A 121 -8.00 3.81 13.04
C GLY A 121 -8.40 5.20 13.50
N GLN A 122 -9.53 5.74 13.02
CA GLN A 122 -10.06 7.02 13.51
C GLN A 122 -10.49 6.94 14.98
N VAL A 123 -11.17 5.87 15.39
CA VAL A 123 -11.59 5.65 16.78
C VAL A 123 -10.37 5.49 17.68
N VAL A 124 -9.39 4.68 17.29
CA VAL A 124 -8.14 4.50 18.04
C VAL A 124 -7.38 5.83 18.16
N PHE A 125 -7.30 6.61 17.08
CA PHE A 125 -6.64 7.92 17.11
C PHE A 125 -7.37 8.92 17.99
N LEU A 126 -8.71 8.96 17.93
CA LEU A 126 -9.54 9.79 18.81
C LEU A 126 -9.39 9.40 20.28
N ALA A 127 -9.38 8.09 20.57
CA ALA A 127 -9.15 7.59 21.92
C ALA A 127 -7.75 7.96 22.42
N LEU A 128 -6.72 7.79 21.60
CA LEU A 128 -5.34 8.18 21.95
C LEU A 128 -5.23 9.70 22.17
N ALA A 129 -5.84 10.51 21.30
CA ALA A 129 -5.87 11.96 21.46
C ALA A 129 -6.59 12.37 22.75
N LEU A 130 -7.70 11.71 23.10
CA LEU A 130 -8.42 11.94 24.35
C LEU A 130 -7.55 11.59 25.56
N VAL A 131 -6.85 10.45 25.54
CA VAL A 131 -5.92 10.06 26.60
C VAL A 131 -4.80 11.10 26.74
N CYS A 132 -4.22 11.59 25.64
CA CYS A 132 -3.22 12.67 25.68
C CYS A 132 -3.78 13.98 26.26
N VAL A 133 -5.02 14.34 25.94
CA VAL A 133 -5.68 15.53 26.50
C VAL A 133 -5.88 15.38 28.01
N VAL A 134 -6.38 14.24 28.47
CA VAL A 134 -6.61 13.97 29.90
C VAL A 134 -5.30 13.93 30.67
N ALA A 135 -4.31 13.18 30.19
CA ALA A 135 -2.98 13.12 30.81
C ALA A 135 -2.31 14.50 30.84
N GLY A 136 -2.50 15.27 29.76
CA GLY A 136 -1.98 16.60 29.62
C GLY A 136 -2.58 17.63 30.57
N ALA A 137 -3.90 17.61 30.72
CA ALA A 137 -4.62 18.46 31.66
C ALA A 137 -4.14 18.28 33.11
N LEU A 138 -3.66 17.08 33.44
CA LEU A 138 -3.18 16.72 34.78
C LEU A 138 -1.69 17.02 35.01
N THR A 139 -0.88 17.15 33.95
CA THR A 139 0.58 17.16 34.09
C THR A 139 1.24 18.43 33.56
N SER A 140 0.71 19.06 32.50
CA SER A 140 1.32 20.31 32.02
C SER A 140 0.47 21.15 31.06
N PRO A 141 0.53 22.49 31.14
CA PRO A 141 -0.23 23.38 30.27
C PRO A 141 0.06 23.25 28.77
N TRP A 142 1.27 22.82 28.37
CA TRP A 142 1.64 22.70 26.95
C TRP A 142 0.89 21.57 26.22
N TRP A 143 0.32 20.61 26.95
CA TRP A 143 -0.53 19.59 26.36
C TRP A 143 -1.88 20.13 25.86
N TRP A 144 -2.36 21.27 26.37
CA TRP A 144 -3.55 21.93 25.82
C TRP A 144 -3.31 22.41 24.38
N ALA A 145 -2.11 22.89 24.08
CA ALA A 145 -1.72 23.28 22.72
C ALA A 145 -1.67 22.06 21.78
N LEU A 146 -1.11 20.93 22.24
CA LEU A 146 -1.11 19.68 21.49
C LEU A 146 -2.55 19.14 21.29
N GLY A 147 -3.35 19.15 22.35
CA GLY A 147 -4.76 18.73 22.34
C GLY A 147 -5.61 19.55 21.37
N GLY A 148 -5.48 20.88 21.41
CA GLY A 148 -6.13 21.80 20.48
C GLY A 148 -5.68 21.55 19.03
N SER A 149 -4.38 21.30 18.82
CA SER A 149 -3.84 20.97 17.49
C SER A 149 -4.39 19.66 16.95
N LEU A 150 -4.43 18.60 17.77
CA LEU A 150 -5.00 17.31 17.41
C LEU A 150 -6.50 17.41 17.12
N ALA A 151 -7.26 18.13 17.96
CA ALA A 151 -8.68 18.39 17.74
C ALA A 151 -8.91 19.15 16.43
N GLY A 152 -8.09 20.14 16.11
CA GLY A 152 -8.11 20.86 14.83
C GLY A 152 -7.84 19.95 13.63
N ILE A 153 -6.86 19.04 13.73
CA ILE A 153 -6.56 18.05 12.69
C ILE A 153 -7.74 17.11 12.48
N VAL A 154 -8.36 16.62 13.56
CA VAL A 154 -9.54 15.75 13.50
C VAL A 154 -10.72 16.48 12.87
N ALA A 155 -11.00 17.73 13.27
CA ALA A 155 -12.08 18.55 12.72
C ALA A 155 -11.88 18.84 11.22
N LEU A 156 -10.65 19.17 10.80
CA LEU A 156 -10.29 19.31 9.39
C LEU A 156 -10.45 18.00 8.61
N GLY A 157 -10.07 16.88 9.21
CA GLY A 157 -10.27 15.54 8.69
C GLY A 157 -11.75 15.23 8.47
N ALA A 158 -12.59 15.46 9.48
CA ALA A 158 -14.03 15.26 9.45
C ALA A 158 -14.73 16.17 8.41
N ARG A 159 -14.31 17.44 8.32
CA ARG A 159 -14.84 18.36 7.30
C ARG A 159 -14.46 17.91 5.89
N ARG A 160 -13.24 17.40 5.69
CA ARG A 160 -12.78 16.85 4.40
C ARG A 160 -13.54 15.56 4.04
N THR A 161 -13.82 14.69 4.99
CA THR A 161 -14.61 13.46 4.73
C THR A 161 -16.07 13.81 4.41
N ALA A 162 -16.68 14.74 5.13
CA ALA A 162 -18.04 15.22 4.85
C ALA A 162 -18.16 15.82 3.44
N ARG A 163 -17.24 16.71 3.05
CA ARG A 163 -17.20 17.27 1.68
C ARG A 163 -17.08 16.19 0.60
N ARG A 164 -16.28 15.14 0.86
CA ARG A 164 -16.14 14.02 -0.07
C ARG A 164 -17.38 13.15 -0.17
N ARG A 165 -18.15 12.99 0.92
CA ARG A 165 -19.44 12.29 0.88
C ARG A 165 -20.45 13.06 0.04
N ALA A 166 -20.62 14.35 0.30
CA ALA A 166 -21.52 15.21 -0.48
C ALA A 166 -21.15 15.23 -1.99
N HIS A 167 -19.86 15.25 -2.32
CA HIS A 167 -19.42 15.15 -3.72
C HIS A 167 -19.79 13.82 -4.38
N ARG A 168 -19.71 12.71 -3.63
CA ARG A 168 -20.09 11.38 -4.14
C ARG A 168 -21.60 11.27 -4.35
N GLU A 169 -22.39 11.85 -3.46
CA GLU A 169 -23.84 11.91 -3.62
C GLU A 169 -24.21 12.65 -4.91
N ARG A 170 -23.58 13.81 -5.19
CA ARG A 170 -23.75 14.52 -6.47
C ARG A 170 -23.37 13.68 -7.69
N LEU A 171 -22.28 12.92 -7.61
CA LEU A 171 -21.88 11.99 -8.69
C LEU A 171 -22.87 10.84 -8.88
N ARG A 172 -23.53 10.41 -7.80
CA ARG A 172 -24.54 9.34 -7.84
C ARG A 172 -25.87 9.81 -8.42
N GLU A 173 -26.30 11.03 -8.04
CA GLU A 173 -27.52 11.68 -8.52
C GLU A 173 -27.46 12.05 -9.99
N THR A 174 -26.25 12.27 -10.54
CA THR A 174 -26.10 12.51 -11.97
C THR A 174 -26.39 11.22 -12.73
N ALA A 175 -27.54 11.16 -13.40
CA ALA A 175 -27.96 10.01 -14.20
C ALA A 175 -26.85 9.63 -15.19
N LEU A 176 -26.39 8.38 -15.09
CA LEU A 176 -25.44 7.85 -16.04
C LEU A 176 -26.19 7.53 -17.34
N PRO A 177 -25.59 7.77 -18.52
CA PRO A 177 -26.09 7.15 -19.72
C PRO A 177 -26.11 5.63 -19.53
N PRO A 178 -27.10 4.91 -20.09
CA PRO A 178 -27.17 3.46 -19.98
C PRO A 178 -25.84 2.86 -20.45
N VAL A 179 -25.23 2.03 -19.61
CA VAL A 179 -24.02 1.31 -20.00
C VAL A 179 -24.40 0.41 -21.17
N PRO A 180 -23.75 0.52 -22.35
CA PRO A 180 -24.05 -0.36 -23.46
C PRO A 180 -23.85 -1.82 -23.00
N ALA A 181 -24.94 -2.58 -22.98
CA ALA A 181 -25.00 -3.93 -22.41
C ALA A 181 -24.00 -4.90 -23.06
N GLU A 182 -23.61 -4.63 -24.31
CA GLU A 182 -22.72 -5.47 -25.12
C GLU A 182 -21.29 -5.57 -24.58
N GLY A 183 -20.81 -4.58 -23.82
CA GLY A 183 -19.41 -4.57 -23.33
C GLY A 183 -19.17 -5.41 -22.07
N VAL A 184 -20.20 -5.64 -21.25
CA VAL A 184 -20.04 -6.30 -19.93
C VAL A 184 -20.20 -7.82 -20.02
N GLN A 185 -20.99 -8.31 -20.98
CA GLN A 185 -21.16 -9.76 -21.20
C GLN A 185 -19.87 -10.47 -21.65
N ARG A 186 -18.99 -9.80 -22.41
CA ARG A 186 -17.74 -10.41 -22.90
C ARG A 186 -16.73 -10.80 -21.82
N LEU A 187 -16.83 -10.23 -20.61
CA LEU A 187 -15.89 -10.49 -19.51
C LEU A 187 -16.38 -11.59 -18.56
N LEU A 188 -17.65 -12.00 -18.65
CA LEU A 188 -18.22 -13.07 -17.82
C LEU A 188 -18.37 -14.40 -18.57
N ASP A 189 -18.09 -14.42 -19.88
CA ASP A 189 -18.24 -15.60 -20.75
C ASP A 189 -16.92 -16.40 -20.90
N VAL A 190 -15.92 -16.11 -20.07
CA VAL A 190 -14.57 -16.73 -20.13
C VAL A 190 -14.47 -18.01 -19.28
N ASP A 191 -15.57 -18.45 -18.65
CA ASP A 191 -15.57 -19.59 -17.70
C ASP A 191 -15.90 -20.96 -18.31
N VAL A 192 -16.00 -21.08 -19.64
CA VAL A 192 -16.02 -22.40 -20.30
C VAL A 192 -14.71 -22.60 -21.03
N VAL A 193 -13.68 -23.01 -20.28
CA VAL A 193 -12.41 -23.47 -20.84
C VAL A 193 -12.68 -24.76 -21.60
N ASP A 194 -12.82 -24.63 -22.92
CA ASP A 194 -12.85 -25.75 -23.86
C ASP A 194 -11.60 -26.64 -23.62
N PRO A 195 -11.77 -27.94 -23.31
CA PRO A 195 -10.65 -28.86 -23.10
C PRO A 195 -9.71 -28.94 -24.33
N ASP A 196 -10.21 -28.66 -25.54
CA ASP A 196 -9.42 -28.64 -26.77
C ASP A 196 -8.58 -27.36 -26.91
N ALA A 197 -8.98 -26.26 -26.25
CA ALA A 197 -8.22 -25.01 -26.20
C ALA A 197 -6.90 -25.11 -25.41
N ARG A 198 -6.59 -26.29 -24.83
CA ARG A 198 -5.28 -26.59 -24.25
C ARG A 198 -4.22 -26.88 -25.32
N SER A 199 -4.62 -27.37 -26.49
CA SER A 199 -3.68 -27.69 -27.57
C SER A 199 -3.02 -26.41 -28.08
N GLY A 200 -1.69 -26.36 -28.01
CA GLY A 200 -0.89 -25.20 -28.43
C GLY A 200 -0.76 -24.09 -27.39
N ARG A 201 -1.25 -24.25 -26.14
CA ARG A 201 -1.00 -23.29 -25.05
C ARG A 201 0.12 -23.78 -24.13
N GLY A 202 0.90 -22.83 -23.63
CA GLY A 202 1.92 -23.10 -22.62
C GLY A 202 1.36 -23.00 -21.19
N LEU A 203 1.98 -23.69 -20.25
CA LEU A 203 1.65 -23.65 -18.84
C LEU A 203 2.63 -22.77 -18.05
N LEU A 204 2.15 -21.68 -17.47
CA LEU A 204 2.90 -20.85 -16.53
C LEU A 204 2.59 -21.30 -15.09
N ASP A 205 3.58 -21.91 -14.42
CA ASP A 205 3.49 -22.33 -13.01
C ASP A 205 4.18 -21.30 -12.10
N LEU A 206 3.40 -20.42 -11.49
CA LEU A 206 3.87 -19.35 -10.63
C LEU A 206 3.78 -19.76 -9.16
N ARG A 207 4.94 -19.85 -8.50
CA ARG A 207 5.07 -20.16 -7.08
C ARG A 207 5.30 -18.89 -6.26
N ILE A 208 4.29 -18.46 -5.54
CA ILE A 208 4.27 -17.26 -4.72
C ILE A 208 4.57 -17.65 -3.26
N ARG A 209 5.75 -17.27 -2.77
CA ARG A 209 6.10 -17.54 -1.37
C ARG A 209 5.34 -16.60 -0.43
N PRO A 210 4.76 -17.08 0.69
CA PRO A 210 4.17 -16.20 1.69
C PRO A 210 5.25 -15.32 2.35
N PRO A 211 4.92 -14.07 2.68
CA PRO A 211 5.81 -13.16 3.41
C PRO A 211 6.17 -13.72 4.79
N TRP A 212 7.34 -13.31 5.28
CA TRP A 212 7.80 -13.69 6.62
C TRP A 212 7.13 -12.78 7.65
N GLY A 213 6.46 -13.39 8.65
CA GLY A 213 5.72 -12.70 9.70
C GLY A 213 4.21 -12.91 9.57
N GLY A 214 3.59 -13.47 10.61
CA GLY A 214 2.21 -13.96 10.58
C GLY A 214 1.11 -12.94 10.27
N GLY A 215 1.41 -11.64 10.23
CA GLY A 215 0.44 -10.60 9.85
C GLY A 215 0.15 -10.52 8.34
N ALA A 216 1.04 -11.05 7.51
CA ALA A 216 0.93 -10.90 6.06
C ALA A 216 0.25 -12.07 5.35
N SER A 217 -0.17 -13.11 6.08
CA SER A 217 -1.13 -14.12 5.59
C SER A 217 -2.52 -13.54 5.31
N LEU A 218 -2.84 -12.38 5.89
CA LEU A 218 -4.08 -11.63 5.65
C LEU A 218 -4.02 -10.74 4.40
N SER A 219 -2.88 -10.72 3.68
CA SER A 219 -2.74 -9.93 2.45
C SER A 219 -3.05 -10.77 1.22
N ALA A 220 -3.71 -10.17 0.24
CA ALA A 220 -3.99 -10.81 -1.03
C ALA A 220 -2.80 -10.65 -1.98
N THR A 221 -2.58 -11.63 -2.85
CA THR A 221 -1.62 -11.50 -3.95
C THR A 221 -2.35 -11.02 -5.18
N ALA A 222 -1.67 -10.23 -5.99
CA ALA A 222 -2.19 -9.79 -7.27
C ALA A 222 -1.16 -10.08 -8.35
N VAL A 223 -1.63 -10.72 -9.42
CA VAL A 223 -0.81 -11.18 -10.54
C VAL A 223 -1.37 -10.60 -11.82
N ARG A 224 -0.48 -10.07 -12.66
CA ARG A 224 -0.77 -9.73 -14.05
C ARG A 224 0.02 -10.62 -14.99
N VAL A 225 -0.66 -11.15 -15.98
CA VAL A 225 -0.08 -11.92 -17.09
C VAL A 225 -0.42 -11.17 -18.37
N ASP A 226 0.58 -10.71 -19.11
CA ASP A 226 0.43 -9.90 -20.32
C ASP A 226 -0.45 -8.66 -20.13
N GLY A 227 -0.41 -8.08 -18.93
CA GLY A 227 -1.17 -6.89 -18.54
C GLY A 227 -2.57 -7.19 -17.98
N GLU A 228 -3.08 -8.41 -18.16
CA GLU A 228 -4.37 -8.85 -17.63
C GLU A 228 -4.25 -9.29 -16.17
N LEU A 229 -5.16 -8.83 -15.31
CA LEU A 229 -5.17 -9.19 -13.90
C LEU A 229 -5.84 -10.57 -13.74
N VAL A 230 -5.10 -11.54 -13.19
CA VAL A 230 -5.58 -12.90 -12.98
C VAL A 230 -5.70 -13.22 -11.48
N ALA A 231 -6.60 -14.15 -11.14
CA ALA A 231 -6.75 -14.62 -9.78
C ALA A 231 -5.44 -15.26 -9.28
N SER A 232 -5.11 -15.05 -8.00
CA SER A 232 -3.90 -15.63 -7.43
C SER A 232 -4.02 -15.84 -5.92
N GLU A 233 -3.30 -16.84 -5.43
CA GLU A 233 -3.17 -17.17 -4.03
C GLU A 233 -1.70 -17.40 -3.63
N TRP A 234 -1.45 -17.43 -2.32
CA TRP A 234 -0.16 -17.88 -1.80
C TRP A 234 0.07 -19.34 -2.17
N GLY A 235 1.31 -19.69 -2.54
CA GLY A 235 1.65 -21.04 -2.98
C GLY A 235 1.68 -21.16 -4.49
N ARG A 236 1.05 -22.19 -5.05
CA ARG A 236 1.23 -22.59 -6.45
C ARG A 236 0.04 -22.16 -7.29
N ASN A 237 0.29 -21.33 -8.31
CA ASN A 237 -0.71 -20.83 -9.25
C ASN A 237 -0.37 -21.33 -10.65
N ARG A 238 -1.36 -21.71 -11.43
CA ARG A 238 -1.16 -22.22 -12.80
C ARG A 238 -2.02 -21.45 -13.78
N TYR A 239 -1.40 -20.91 -14.82
CA TYR A 239 -2.06 -20.13 -15.86
C TYR A 239 -1.78 -20.75 -17.22
N LEU A 240 -2.82 -20.90 -18.04
CA LEU A 240 -2.66 -21.25 -19.46
C LEU A 240 -2.44 -19.96 -20.24
N VAL A 241 -1.29 -19.87 -20.91
CA VAL A 241 -0.89 -18.68 -21.67
C VAL A 241 -0.57 -19.04 -23.11
N PRO A 242 -0.72 -18.12 -24.07
CA PRO A 242 -0.22 -18.33 -25.42
C PRO A 242 1.29 -18.64 -25.40
N PRO A 243 1.80 -19.47 -26.32
CA PRO A 243 3.24 -19.70 -26.43
C PRO A 243 3.95 -18.42 -26.87
N GLY A 244 5.18 -18.25 -26.41
CA GLY A 244 6.03 -17.09 -26.69
C GLY A 244 6.32 -16.23 -25.46
N SER A 245 6.69 -14.97 -25.72
CA SER A 245 7.11 -14.02 -24.69
C SER A 245 5.94 -13.51 -23.85
N THR A 246 5.79 -14.05 -22.64
CA THR A 246 4.80 -13.65 -21.64
C THR A 246 5.41 -12.76 -20.56
N THR A 247 4.80 -11.61 -20.29
CA THR A 247 5.20 -10.70 -19.21
C THR A 247 4.37 -10.94 -17.94
N VAL A 248 5.04 -11.34 -16.87
CA VAL A 248 4.43 -11.65 -15.58
C VAL A 248 4.80 -10.58 -14.57
N SER A 249 3.80 -9.98 -13.92
CA SER A 249 3.99 -9.02 -12.82
C SER A 249 3.26 -9.49 -11.57
N VAL A 250 3.94 -9.51 -10.44
CA VAL A 250 3.39 -9.96 -9.15
C VAL A 250 3.59 -8.88 -8.10
N TRP A 251 2.59 -8.64 -7.25
CA TRP A 251 2.69 -7.78 -6.08
C TRP A 251 1.74 -8.24 -4.98
N ILE A 252 1.90 -7.67 -3.78
CA ILE A 252 1.02 -7.93 -2.64
C ILE A 252 0.07 -6.76 -2.48
N ASP A 253 -1.22 -7.05 -2.38
CA ASP A 253 -2.29 -6.10 -2.07
C ASP A 253 -2.62 -6.14 -0.57
N TYR A 254 -2.24 -5.08 0.13
CA TYR A 254 -2.49 -4.91 1.56
C TYR A 254 -2.83 -3.45 1.87
N LEU A 255 -1.87 -2.66 2.37
CA LEU A 255 -2.04 -1.21 2.59
C LEU A 255 -1.62 -0.38 1.36
N SER A 256 -0.80 -0.96 0.49
CA SER A 256 -0.33 -0.43 -0.78
C SER A 256 0.22 -1.59 -1.59
N ASP A 257 0.20 -1.56 -2.93
CA ASP A 257 0.96 -2.54 -3.72
C ASP A 257 2.44 -2.45 -3.32
N TYR A 258 2.95 -3.51 -2.71
CA TYR A 258 4.37 -3.64 -2.37
C TYR A 258 4.93 -4.96 -2.87
N GLY A 259 6.26 -5.06 -2.88
CA GLY A 259 6.93 -6.23 -3.39
C GLY A 259 6.74 -6.43 -4.88
N ARG A 260 6.48 -5.38 -5.66
CA ARG A 260 6.27 -5.52 -7.09
C ARG A 260 7.50 -6.15 -7.74
N ALA A 261 7.29 -7.15 -8.58
CA ALA A 261 8.31 -7.79 -9.38
C ALA A 261 7.74 -8.12 -10.76
N THR A 262 8.47 -7.78 -11.83
CA THR A 262 8.07 -8.04 -13.20
C THR A 262 9.19 -8.81 -13.91
N THR A 263 8.82 -9.85 -14.66
CA THR A 263 9.74 -10.57 -15.54
C THR A 263 9.03 -10.95 -16.83
N THR A 264 9.78 -11.04 -17.91
CA THR A 264 9.33 -11.64 -19.16
C THR A 264 9.93 -13.02 -19.26
N VAL A 265 9.13 -14.01 -19.65
CA VAL A 265 9.55 -15.39 -19.87
C VAL A 265 9.06 -15.86 -21.23
N ASP A 266 9.84 -16.71 -21.88
CA ASP A 266 9.41 -17.36 -23.12
C ASP A 266 8.78 -18.71 -22.78
N VAL A 267 7.49 -18.86 -23.09
CA VAL A 267 6.70 -20.05 -22.77
C VAL A 267 6.62 -20.94 -24.01
N PRO A 268 7.22 -22.14 -23.99
CA PRO A 268 7.17 -23.05 -25.13
C PRO A 268 5.73 -23.54 -25.40
N PRO A 269 5.38 -23.85 -26.67
CA PRO A 269 4.11 -24.50 -27.00
C PRO A 269 4.03 -25.86 -26.30
N ASP A 270 2.89 -26.12 -25.65
CA ASP A 270 2.61 -27.32 -24.86
C ASP A 270 3.60 -27.61 -23.72
N GLY A 271 4.52 -26.68 -23.44
CA GLY A 271 5.51 -26.84 -22.39
C GLY A 271 5.18 -26.03 -21.14
N GLN A 272 6.05 -26.12 -20.14
CA GLN A 272 5.84 -25.52 -18.84
C GLN A 272 7.00 -24.62 -18.44
N VAL A 273 6.70 -23.41 -17.98
CA VAL A 273 7.66 -22.51 -17.34
C VAL A 273 7.31 -22.36 -15.87
N VAL A 274 8.30 -22.56 -15.00
CA VAL A 274 8.14 -22.36 -13.56
C VAL A 274 8.75 -21.03 -13.17
N LEU A 275 7.97 -20.18 -12.50
CA LEU A 275 8.43 -18.94 -11.89
C LEU A 275 8.30 -19.01 -10.38
N HIS A 276 9.29 -18.45 -9.68
CA HIS A 276 9.29 -18.30 -8.25
C HIS A 276 9.28 -16.82 -7.89
N TYR A 277 8.25 -16.39 -7.19
CA TYR A 277 8.15 -15.07 -6.61
C TYR A 277 8.46 -15.11 -5.11
N SER A 278 9.31 -14.19 -4.67
CA SER A 278 9.63 -13.96 -3.27
C SER A 278 9.34 -12.52 -2.89
N PRO A 279 8.45 -12.29 -1.91
CA PRO A 279 8.18 -10.95 -1.44
C PRO A 279 9.37 -10.38 -0.66
N PRO A 280 9.48 -9.05 -0.60
CA PRO A 280 10.51 -8.39 0.18
C PRO A 280 10.28 -8.60 1.68
N SER A 281 11.36 -8.55 2.47
CA SER A 281 11.29 -8.56 3.93
C SER A 281 10.82 -7.23 4.51
N LEU A 282 10.78 -6.16 3.71
CA LEU A 282 10.35 -4.82 4.10
C LEU A 282 9.35 -4.29 3.06
N THR A 283 8.26 -3.67 3.52
CA THR A 283 7.14 -3.18 2.70
C THR A 283 7.51 -2.14 1.64
N PHE A 284 8.73 -1.58 1.66
CA PHE A 284 9.18 -0.54 0.72
C PHE A 284 10.14 -1.04 -0.35
N LEU A 285 10.52 -2.31 -0.30
CA LEU A 285 11.39 -2.90 -1.30
C LEU A 285 10.58 -3.57 -2.40
N ASP A 286 11.23 -3.77 -3.54
CA ASP A 286 10.68 -4.57 -4.62
C ASP A 286 10.80 -6.07 -4.29
N GLY A 287 9.88 -6.85 -4.84
CA GLY A 287 9.95 -8.30 -4.77
C GLY A 287 11.00 -8.82 -5.73
N ARG A 288 11.18 -10.15 -5.74
CA ARG A 288 12.03 -10.81 -6.74
C ARG A 288 11.24 -11.93 -7.39
N ILE A 289 11.33 -12.02 -8.71
CA ILE A 289 10.72 -13.08 -9.50
C ILE A 289 11.75 -13.64 -10.48
N GLY A 290 11.75 -14.95 -10.69
CA GLY A 290 12.66 -15.62 -11.63
C GLY A 290 12.44 -17.12 -11.72
N PRO A 291 13.16 -17.82 -12.61
CA PRO A 291 12.94 -19.24 -12.89
C PRO A 291 13.42 -20.18 -11.77
N SER A 292 14.24 -19.68 -10.86
CA SER A 292 14.74 -20.41 -9.69
C SER A 292 14.20 -19.80 -8.38
N PRO A 293 14.17 -20.55 -7.26
CA PRO A 293 13.75 -20.03 -5.97
C PRO A 293 14.45 -18.72 -5.58
N GLN A 294 13.67 -17.64 -5.45
CA GLN A 294 14.19 -16.31 -5.16
C GLN A 294 14.38 -16.09 -3.65
N ARG A 295 15.46 -15.39 -3.28
CA ARG A 295 15.67 -14.90 -1.91
C ARG A 295 14.93 -13.58 -1.71
N SER A 296 14.28 -13.41 -0.56
CA SER A 296 13.60 -12.16 -0.19
C SER A 296 14.56 -10.97 -0.17
N ALA A 297 14.19 -9.89 -0.85
CA ALA A 297 14.93 -8.65 -0.81
C ALA A 297 14.91 -8.04 0.61
N GLY A 298 16.04 -7.51 1.07
CA GLY A 298 16.14 -6.84 2.37
C GLY A 298 16.34 -7.73 3.59
N ALA A 299 16.24 -9.06 3.47
CA ALA A 299 16.40 -9.98 4.61
C ALA A 299 17.73 -9.78 5.37
N ARG A 300 18.84 -9.64 4.63
CA ARG A 300 20.16 -9.35 5.23
C ARG A 300 20.23 -7.98 5.90
N GLY A 301 19.64 -6.97 5.27
CA GLY A 301 19.60 -5.61 5.81
C GLY A 301 18.80 -5.56 7.11
N LEU A 302 17.68 -6.27 7.18
CA LEU A 302 16.89 -6.40 8.40
C LEU A 302 17.67 -7.10 9.52
N LEU A 303 18.39 -8.18 9.19
CA LEU A 303 19.19 -8.92 10.18
C LEU A 303 20.35 -8.06 10.72
N VAL A 304 21.12 -7.41 9.84
CA VAL A 304 22.22 -6.52 10.25
C VAL A 304 21.70 -5.31 11.02
N GLY A 305 20.63 -4.68 10.54
CA GLY A 305 20.01 -3.55 11.21
C GLY A 305 19.44 -3.91 12.58
N GLY A 306 18.79 -5.06 12.71
CA GLY A 306 18.28 -5.58 13.98
C GLY A 306 19.40 -5.90 14.97
N LEU A 307 20.50 -6.51 14.52
CA LEU A 307 21.66 -6.78 15.37
C LEU A 307 22.34 -5.49 15.83
N ALA A 308 22.56 -4.53 14.93
CA ALA A 308 23.14 -3.23 15.27
C ALA A 308 22.28 -2.47 16.27
N PHE A 309 20.95 -2.50 16.08
CA PHE A 309 19.99 -1.92 17.01
C PHE A 309 20.04 -2.61 18.39
N ALA A 310 20.11 -3.94 18.45
CA ALA A 310 20.22 -4.68 19.70
C ALA A 310 21.51 -4.33 20.46
N VAL A 311 22.64 -4.23 19.75
CA VAL A 311 23.93 -3.80 20.33
C VAL A 311 23.84 -2.36 20.84
N ALA A 312 23.25 -1.44 20.07
CA ALA A 312 23.09 -0.05 20.50
C ALA A 312 22.18 0.07 21.73
N ALA A 313 21.07 -0.67 21.77
CA ALA A 313 20.17 -0.71 22.92
C ALA A 313 20.88 -1.28 24.17
N LEU A 314 21.68 -2.34 24.01
CA LEU A 314 22.47 -2.90 25.09
C LEU A 314 23.49 -1.90 25.62
N LEU A 315 24.25 -1.24 24.73
CA LEU A 315 25.20 -0.21 25.13
C LEU A 315 24.52 0.95 25.85
N LEU A 316 23.35 1.37 25.39
CA LEU A 316 22.56 2.41 26.06
C LEU A 316 22.19 2.01 27.49
N VAL A 317 21.71 0.77 27.70
CA VAL A 317 21.36 0.25 29.03
C VAL A 317 22.58 0.15 29.96
N VAL A 318 23.75 -0.19 29.41
CA VAL A 318 24.99 -0.31 30.20
C VAL A 318 25.59 1.07 30.54
N LEU A 319 25.45 2.05 29.66
CA LEU A 319 26.08 3.36 29.78
C LEU A 319 25.21 4.41 30.49
N LEU A 320 23.90 4.18 30.62
CA LEU A 320 23.02 4.97 31.48
C LEU A 320 22.83 4.24 32.82
N PRO A 321 23.59 4.62 33.88
CA PRO A 321 23.34 4.13 35.24
C PRO A 321 22.02 4.66 35.81
#